data_AF-A0A452QP96-F1
#
_entry.id   AF-A0A452QP96-F1
#
_cell.length_a   1.000
_cell.length_b   1.000
_cell.length_c   1.000
_cell.angle_alpha   90.00
_cell.angle_beta   90.00
_cell.angle_gamma   90.00
#
_symmetry.space_group_name_H-M   'P 1'
#
loop_
_entity.id
_entity.type
_entity.pdbx_description
1 polymer ?
#
loop_
_entity_poly.entity_id
_entity_poly.type
_entity_poly.pdbx_seq_one_letter_code
_entity_poly.pdbx_strand_id
1 'polypeptide(L)'
;MRMTAPCVSSGSLWDPNITAETLEAQQLRVSLTLWNESTPYQVLLTSFPHTENQSCFHHVLMVPEPTPKEFHQRANVTLTLSDWNWCCRHRVQVQPFFSSCLNDCLRHSVTLPCPEIPDAPGRKCMAALGVGVTEGQHLELNPDLVLRVGADFNFTWTYSGLQGGAVETLLG
;
A
#
# COMPACT_ATOMS: atom_id res chain seq x y z
N MET A 1 -21.65 -28.90 4.81
CA MET A 1 -22.31 -29.10 6.12
C MET A 1 -21.62 -28.20 7.14
N ARG A 2 -22.19 -27.03 7.47
CA ARG A 2 -21.55 -26.03 8.37
C ARG A 2 -21.93 -26.21 9.84
N MET A 3 -23.15 -26.69 10.11
CA MET A 3 -23.76 -26.74 11.45
C MET A 3 -23.56 -28.07 12.19
N THR A 4 -22.80 -29.02 11.64
CA THR A 4 -22.50 -30.29 12.32
C THR A 4 -21.55 -30.04 13.49
N ALA A 5 -21.75 -30.76 14.61
CA ALA A 5 -20.95 -30.63 15.82
C ALA A 5 -19.42 -30.54 15.59
N PRO A 6 -18.77 -31.42 14.80
CA PRO A 6 -17.33 -31.31 14.54
C PRO A 6 -16.94 -30.04 13.80
N CYS A 7 -17.78 -29.54 12.89
CA CYS A 7 -17.49 -28.30 12.17
C CYS A 7 -17.62 -27.08 13.09
N VAL A 8 -18.65 -27.07 13.94
CA VAL A 8 -18.88 -25.98 14.90
C VAL A 8 -17.75 -25.91 15.92
N SER A 9 -17.27 -27.05 16.43
CA SER A 9 -16.11 -27.08 17.34
C SER A 9 -14.82 -26.58 16.68
N SER A 10 -14.70 -26.70 15.35
CA SER A 10 -13.58 -26.15 14.58
C SER A 10 -13.80 -24.70 14.12
N GLY A 11 -14.82 -24.04 14.67
CA GLY A 11 -15.09 -22.63 14.41
C GLY A 11 -15.82 -22.36 13.09
N SER A 12 -16.54 -23.33 12.51
CA SER A 12 -17.27 -23.10 11.25
C SER A 12 -18.25 -21.93 11.33
N LEU A 13 -18.82 -21.66 12.51
CA LEU A 13 -19.77 -20.57 12.77
C LEU A 13 -19.09 -19.28 13.23
N TRP A 14 -17.79 -19.32 13.50
CA TRP A 14 -17.04 -18.14 13.88
C TRP A 14 -16.88 -17.23 12.67
N ASP A 15 -17.36 -15.99 12.81
CA ASP A 15 -17.09 -14.90 11.88
C ASP A 15 -16.39 -13.78 12.67
N PRO A 16 -15.07 -13.61 12.51
CA PRO A 16 -14.31 -12.65 13.30
C PRO A 16 -14.60 -11.19 12.96
N ASN A 17 -15.32 -10.89 11.86
CA ASN A 17 -15.58 -9.52 11.39
C ASN A 17 -14.31 -8.64 11.44
N ILE A 18 -13.24 -9.13 10.82
CA ILE A 18 -11.92 -8.50 10.88
C ILE A 18 -11.99 -7.14 10.21
N THR A 19 -11.56 -6.10 10.92
CA THR A 19 -11.32 -4.79 10.34
C THR A 19 -9.85 -4.43 10.54
N ALA A 20 -9.27 -3.77 9.56
CA ALA A 20 -7.92 -3.25 9.66
C ALA A 20 -7.91 -1.79 9.21
N GLU A 21 -7.21 -0.96 9.95
CA GLU A 21 -7.14 0.48 9.75
C GLU A 21 -5.69 0.94 9.94
N THR A 22 -5.17 1.66 8.97
CA THR A 22 -3.85 2.30 9.08
C THR A 22 -3.97 3.51 9.99
N LEU A 23 -3.16 3.53 11.03
CA LEU A 23 -3.03 4.64 11.96
C LEU A 23 -1.83 5.52 11.57
N GLU A 24 -1.67 6.62 12.30
CA GLU A 24 -0.45 7.44 12.23
C GLU A 24 0.81 6.61 12.59
N ALA A 25 1.98 7.12 12.21
CA ALA A 25 3.28 6.51 12.51
C ALA A 25 3.45 5.04 12.05
N GLN A 26 2.94 4.73 10.84
CA GLN A 26 3.14 3.42 10.20
C GLN A 26 2.62 2.26 11.07
N GLN A 27 1.53 2.48 11.80
CA GLN A 27 0.87 1.43 12.56
C GLN A 27 -0.39 0.94 11.86
N LEU A 28 -0.71 -0.33 12.06
CA LEU A 28 -1.95 -0.94 11.59
C LEU A 28 -2.72 -1.48 12.80
N ARG A 29 -3.92 -0.92 13.04
CA ARG A 29 -4.85 -1.45 14.03
C ARG A 29 -5.70 -2.53 13.40
N VAL A 30 -5.69 -3.71 13.99
CA VAL A 30 -6.53 -4.84 13.59
C VAL A 30 -7.53 -5.10 14.70
N SER A 31 -8.80 -5.14 14.36
CA SER A 31 -9.88 -5.48 15.29
C SER A 31 -10.56 -6.76 14.84
N LEU A 32 -10.87 -7.64 15.79
CA LEU A 32 -11.56 -8.91 15.54
C LEU A 32 -12.46 -9.29 16.71
N THR A 33 -13.51 -10.06 16.44
CA THR A 33 -14.37 -10.67 17.46
C THR A 33 -13.85 -12.05 17.85
N LEU A 34 -13.61 -12.26 19.14
CA LEU A 34 -13.08 -13.53 19.66
C LEU A 34 -14.15 -14.62 19.73
N TRP A 35 -13.71 -15.88 19.68
CA TRP A 35 -14.60 -17.04 19.84
C TRP A 35 -14.79 -17.43 21.31
N ASN A 36 -15.68 -18.39 21.57
CA ASN A 36 -15.99 -18.90 22.91
C ASN A 36 -15.03 -20.00 23.37
N GLU A 37 -13.73 -19.79 23.17
CA GLU A 37 -12.71 -20.75 23.56
C GLU A 37 -11.44 -20.03 24.02
N SER A 38 -10.86 -20.50 25.12
CA SER A 38 -9.62 -19.97 25.71
C SER A 38 -8.40 -20.56 25.00
N THR A 39 -8.24 -20.23 23.73
CA THR A 39 -7.09 -20.62 22.90
C THR A 39 -6.44 -19.38 22.31
N PRO A 40 -5.12 -19.39 22.06
CA PRO A 40 -4.46 -18.23 21.48
C PRO A 40 -4.89 -18.00 20.04
N TYR A 41 -4.51 -16.86 19.49
CA TYR A 41 -4.66 -16.54 18.07
C TYR A 41 -3.31 -16.04 17.53
N GLN A 42 -3.11 -16.18 16.22
CA GLN A 42 -1.99 -15.59 15.52
C GLN A 42 -2.50 -14.61 14.47
N VAL A 43 -1.96 -13.39 14.49
CA VAL A 43 -2.18 -12.38 13.46
C VAL A 43 -0.92 -12.29 12.61
N LEU A 44 -1.04 -12.72 11.35
CA LEU A 44 0.00 -12.66 10.34
C LEU A 44 -0.26 -11.46 9.43
N LEU A 45 0.69 -10.52 9.43
CA LEU A 45 0.75 -9.43 8.47
C LEU A 45 1.75 -9.80 7.38
N THR A 46 1.29 -9.79 6.13
CA THR A 46 2.15 -9.85 4.96
C THR A 46 1.87 -8.65 4.07
N SER A 47 2.90 -7.86 3.81
CA SER A 47 2.81 -6.71 2.90
C SER A 47 3.43 -7.03 1.55
N PHE A 48 2.90 -6.38 0.52
CA PHE A 48 3.27 -6.54 -0.87
C PHE A 48 3.41 -5.17 -1.54
N PRO A 49 4.17 -5.09 -2.64
CA PRO A 49 4.02 -4.02 -3.60
C PRO A 49 2.61 -3.96 -4.17
N HIS A 50 2.29 -2.83 -4.81
CA HIS A 50 0.95 -2.60 -5.37
C HIS A 50 0.56 -3.68 -6.39
N THR A 51 1.47 -4.02 -7.30
CA THR A 51 1.22 -4.94 -8.43
C THR A 51 1.86 -6.31 -8.27
N GLU A 52 2.88 -6.44 -7.44
CA GLU A 52 3.65 -7.67 -7.29
C GLU A 52 3.11 -8.54 -6.16
N ASN A 53 3.29 -9.85 -6.30
CA ASN A 53 2.92 -10.85 -5.28
C ASN A 53 4.10 -11.31 -4.43
N GLN A 54 5.31 -10.82 -4.70
CA GLN A 54 6.42 -11.03 -3.81
C GLN A 54 6.25 -10.14 -2.58
N SER A 55 6.27 -10.75 -1.40
CA SER A 55 6.13 -10.02 -0.15
C SER A 55 7.35 -9.14 0.10
N CYS A 56 7.11 -7.90 0.53
CA CYS A 56 8.15 -6.96 0.92
C CYS A 56 8.34 -6.87 2.45
N PHE A 57 7.35 -7.31 3.23
CA PHE A 57 7.41 -7.30 4.69
C PHE A 57 6.53 -8.41 5.28
N HIS A 58 6.97 -8.98 6.41
CA HIS A 58 6.23 -9.97 7.18
C HIS A 58 6.34 -9.65 8.67
N HIS A 59 5.23 -9.76 9.39
CA HIS A 59 5.22 -9.67 10.84
C HIS A 59 4.19 -10.64 11.43
N VAL A 60 4.55 -11.25 12.54
CA VAL A 60 3.69 -12.19 13.27
C VAL A 60 3.47 -11.66 14.67
N LEU A 61 2.20 -11.57 15.07
CA LEU A 61 1.80 -11.22 16.42
C LEU A 61 0.99 -12.36 17.03
N MET A 62 1.39 -12.82 18.20
CA MET A 62 0.61 -13.75 19.01
C MET A 62 -0.36 -12.98 19.90
N VAL A 63 -1.63 -13.36 19.85
CA VAL A 63 -2.67 -12.88 20.78
C VAL A 63 -2.84 -13.94 21.86
N PRO A 64 -2.69 -13.59 23.15
CA PRO A 64 -2.80 -14.55 24.23
C PRO A 64 -4.22 -15.13 24.33
N GLU A 65 -4.34 -16.22 25.08
CA GLU A 65 -5.62 -16.87 25.36
C GLU A 65 -6.60 -15.90 26.03
N PRO A 66 -7.82 -15.72 25.49
CA PRO A 66 -8.80 -14.85 26.08
C PRO A 66 -9.41 -15.47 27.34
N THR A 67 -9.70 -14.62 28.32
CA THR A 67 -10.49 -15.01 29.48
C THR A 67 -11.96 -15.20 29.09
N PRO A 68 -12.75 -15.97 29.85
CA PRO A 68 -14.17 -16.18 29.55
C PRO A 68 -15.02 -14.90 29.46
N LYS A 69 -14.56 -13.80 30.08
CA LYS A 69 -15.23 -12.49 30.01
C LYS A 69 -15.04 -11.80 28.65
N GLU A 70 -13.99 -12.17 27.92
CA GLU A 70 -13.61 -11.61 26.62
C GLU A 70 -14.17 -12.41 25.45
N PHE A 71 -14.81 -13.56 25.72
CA PHE A 71 -15.47 -14.35 24.69
C PHE A 71 -16.54 -13.51 23.98
N HIS A 72 -16.56 -13.60 22.65
CA HIS A 72 -17.42 -12.79 21.76
C HIS A 72 -17.22 -11.28 21.85
N GLN A 73 -16.26 -10.79 22.65
CA GLN A 73 -15.89 -9.38 22.66
C GLN A 73 -14.97 -9.07 21.48
N ARG A 74 -14.94 -7.78 21.14
CA ARG A 74 -14.05 -7.25 20.10
C ARG A 74 -12.70 -6.89 20.70
N ALA A 75 -11.66 -7.55 20.25
CA ALA A 75 -10.28 -7.28 20.62
C ALA A 75 -9.61 -6.39 19.56
N ASN A 76 -8.59 -5.63 19.99
CA ASN A 76 -7.78 -4.81 19.11
C ASN A 76 -6.31 -5.14 19.32
N VAL A 77 -5.57 -5.23 18.23
CA VAL A 77 -4.12 -5.37 18.25
C VAL A 77 -3.51 -4.36 17.29
N THR A 78 -2.28 -3.97 17.57
CA THR A 78 -1.50 -3.06 16.73
C THR A 78 -0.29 -3.78 16.18
N LEU A 79 -0.02 -3.54 14.91
CA LEU A 79 1.13 -4.07 14.17
C LEU A 79 1.91 -2.88 13.63
N THR A 80 3.22 -3.01 13.56
CA THR A 80 4.06 -2.05 12.83
C THR A 80 4.09 -2.42 11.35
N LEU A 81 4.01 -1.41 10.50
CA LEU A 81 4.16 -1.53 9.06
C LEU A 81 5.61 -1.26 8.66
N SER A 82 5.92 -1.53 7.39
CA SER A 82 7.19 -1.10 6.79
C SER A 82 7.15 0.40 6.51
N ASP A 83 8.29 1.07 6.68
CA ASP A 83 8.46 2.50 6.36
C ASP A 83 8.59 2.77 4.85
N TRP A 84 8.54 1.72 4.02
CA TRP A 84 8.72 1.84 2.58
C TRP A 84 7.41 2.11 1.85
N ASN A 85 7.31 3.27 1.20
CA ASN A 85 6.13 3.69 0.45
C ASN A 85 5.70 2.71 -0.66
N TRP A 86 6.64 1.95 -1.22
CA TRP A 86 6.34 0.95 -2.26
C TRP A 86 5.74 -0.35 -1.69
N CYS A 87 5.80 -0.55 -0.37
CA CYS A 87 5.31 -1.74 0.35
C CYS A 87 3.95 -1.48 1.01
N CYS A 88 2.95 -1.12 0.21
CA CYS A 88 1.71 -0.48 0.67
C CYS A 88 0.45 -1.37 0.67
N ARG A 89 0.51 -2.58 0.11
CA ARG A 89 -0.63 -3.51 0.06
C ARG A 89 -0.50 -4.52 1.18
N HIS A 90 -1.41 -4.50 2.15
CA HIS A 90 -1.27 -5.26 3.38
C HIS A 90 -2.32 -6.35 3.47
N ARG A 91 -1.91 -7.62 3.56
CA ARG A 91 -2.79 -8.74 3.88
C ARG A 91 -2.65 -9.09 5.35
N VAL A 92 -3.75 -9.02 6.09
CA VAL A 92 -3.83 -9.46 7.47
C VAL A 92 -4.58 -10.78 7.50
N GLN A 93 -3.97 -11.81 8.07
CA GLN A 93 -4.58 -13.12 8.27
C GLN A 93 -4.63 -13.43 9.77
N VAL A 94 -5.79 -13.85 10.25
CA VAL A 94 -5.99 -14.32 11.62
C VAL A 94 -6.16 -15.85 11.58
N GLN A 95 -5.35 -16.54 12.37
CA GLN A 95 -5.42 -17.98 12.59
C GLN A 95 -5.79 -18.25 14.05
N PRO A 96 -6.95 -18.90 14.32
CA PRO A 96 -7.25 -19.42 15.65
C PRO A 96 -6.54 -20.76 15.88
N PHE A 97 -6.44 -21.17 17.14
CA PHE A 97 -5.91 -22.48 17.53
C PHE A 97 -6.91 -23.27 18.39
N PHE A 98 -8.18 -23.31 17.97
CA PHE A 98 -9.22 -24.06 18.67
C PHE A 98 -8.79 -25.52 18.87
N SER A 99 -9.12 -26.09 20.02
CA SER A 99 -8.67 -27.42 20.43
C SER A 99 -9.00 -28.53 19.42
N SER A 100 -10.07 -28.39 18.65
CA SER A 100 -10.51 -29.39 17.68
C SER A 100 -9.72 -29.40 16.35
N CYS A 101 -9.05 -28.31 16.00
CA CYS A 101 -8.33 -28.16 14.73
C CYS A 101 -6.88 -27.69 14.87
N LEU A 102 -6.48 -27.15 16.02
CA LEU A 102 -5.11 -26.71 16.32
C LEU A 102 -4.54 -25.82 15.20
N ASN A 103 -3.52 -26.29 14.48
CA ASN A 103 -2.88 -25.54 13.39
C ASN A 103 -3.69 -25.56 12.08
N ASP A 104 -4.67 -26.44 11.97
CA ASP A 104 -5.47 -26.69 10.75
C ASP A 104 -6.78 -25.91 10.74
N CYS A 105 -7.00 -25.03 11.73
CA CYS A 105 -8.20 -24.21 11.78
C CYS A 105 -8.29 -23.25 10.59
N LEU A 106 -9.53 -22.95 10.16
CA LEU A 106 -9.79 -22.03 9.06
C LEU A 106 -9.24 -20.64 9.39
N ARG A 107 -8.44 -20.09 8.46
CA ARG A 107 -7.87 -18.74 8.59
C ARG A 107 -8.75 -17.73 7.89
N HIS A 108 -8.94 -16.58 8.51
CA HIS A 108 -9.68 -15.45 7.93
C HIS A 108 -8.70 -14.36 7.53
N SER A 109 -8.89 -13.73 6.38
CA SER A 109 -8.00 -12.66 5.93
C SER A 109 -8.73 -11.48 5.33
N VAL A 110 -8.19 -10.29 5.57
CA VAL A 110 -8.57 -9.05 4.90
C VAL A 110 -7.34 -8.48 4.21
N THR A 111 -7.56 -7.73 3.14
CA THR A 111 -6.47 -7.06 2.41
C THR A 111 -6.78 -5.58 2.34
N LEU A 112 -5.85 -4.75 2.80
CA LEU A 112 -5.86 -3.32 2.55
C LEU A 112 -5.13 -3.04 1.23
N PRO A 113 -5.79 -2.38 0.28
CA PRO A 113 -5.10 -1.89 -0.91
C PRO A 113 -4.13 -0.78 -0.54
N CYS A 114 -3.22 -0.46 -1.45
CA CYS A 114 -2.44 0.77 -1.34
C CYS A 114 -3.38 1.98 -1.37
N PRO A 115 -3.05 3.06 -0.64
CA PRO A 115 -3.81 4.30 -0.74
C PRO A 115 -3.78 4.79 -2.19
N GLU A 116 -4.95 5.08 -2.75
CA GLU A 116 -5.04 5.80 -4.02
C GLU A 116 -4.47 7.19 -3.79
N ILE A 117 -3.37 7.51 -4.47
CA ILE A 117 -2.86 8.87 -4.49
C ILE A 117 -3.92 9.67 -5.25
N PRO A 118 -4.60 10.65 -4.64
CA PRO A 118 -5.54 11.49 -5.37
C PRO A 118 -4.78 12.07 -6.55
N ASP A 119 -5.31 11.91 -7.77
CA ASP A 119 -4.73 12.54 -8.95
C ASP A 119 -4.57 14.02 -8.63
N ALA A 120 -3.33 14.45 -8.40
CA ALA A 120 -3.05 15.84 -8.20
C ALA A 120 -3.56 16.56 -9.46
N PRO A 121 -4.41 17.61 -9.34
CA PRO A 121 -4.90 18.35 -10.51
C PRO A 121 -3.78 19.05 -11.31
N GLY A 122 -2.51 18.85 -10.95
CA GLY A 122 -1.32 19.41 -11.61
C GLY A 122 -0.73 18.61 -12.78
N ARG A 123 -1.09 17.33 -13.01
CA ARG A 123 -0.60 16.61 -14.22
C ARG A 123 -1.43 16.87 -15.49
N LYS A 124 -2.15 18.00 -15.53
CA LYS A 124 -2.67 18.60 -16.77
C LYS A 124 -1.94 19.89 -17.17
N CYS A 125 -0.84 20.26 -16.51
CA CYS A 125 0.11 21.20 -17.09
C CYS A 125 1.10 20.42 -17.96
N MET A 126 0.73 20.20 -19.22
CA MET A 126 1.57 19.91 -20.40
C MET A 126 0.70 19.44 -21.59
N ALA A 127 -0.61 19.22 -21.41
CA ALA A 127 -1.55 18.97 -22.51
C ALA A 127 -2.33 20.23 -22.95
N ALA A 128 -2.18 21.36 -22.24
CA ALA A 128 -2.89 22.62 -22.53
C ALA A 128 -2.07 23.63 -23.36
N LEU A 129 -0.89 23.23 -23.87
CA LEU A 129 -0.16 24.04 -24.86
C LEU A 129 -0.21 23.47 -26.28
N GLY A 130 -0.87 22.33 -26.52
CA GLY A 130 -1.00 21.79 -27.87
C GLY A 130 0.33 21.54 -28.58
N VAL A 131 1.43 21.36 -27.85
CA VAL A 131 2.75 21.04 -28.42
C VAL A 131 2.90 19.52 -28.42
N GLY A 132 2.48 18.90 -29.51
CA GLY A 132 2.89 17.53 -29.82
C GLY A 132 4.39 17.54 -30.10
N VAL A 133 5.21 17.05 -29.18
CA VAL A 133 6.61 16.75 -29.46
C VAL A 133 6.65 15.34 -30.04
N THR A 134 6.50 15.24 -31.36
CA THR A 134 7.01 14.10 -32.11
C THR A 134 8.48 14.33 -32.37
N GLU A 135 9.29 13.29 -32.15
CA GLU A 135 10.72 13.25 -32.42
C GLU A 135 11.02 13.81 -33.83
N GLY A 136 11.75 14.93 -33.91
CA GLY A 136 12.23 15.50 -35.17
C GLY A 136 11.60 16.80 -35.70
N GLN A 137 10.86 17.60 -34.91
CA GLN A 137 10.37 18.92 -35.35
C GLN A 137 10.98 20.11 -34.59
N HIS A 138 11.43 21.10 -35.35
CA HIS A 138 11.95 22.39 -34.88
C HIS A 138 10.79 23.28 -34.41
N LEU A 139 10.84 23.73 -33.15
CA LEU A 139 9.84 24.64 -32.57
C LEU A 139 10.42 26.05 -32.50
N GLU A 140 9.83 26.99 -33.24
CA GLU A 140 10.07 28.42 -33.04
C GLU A 140 9.33 28.90 -31.79
N LEU A 141 10.07 29.34 -30.78
CA LEU A 141 9.52 29.97 -29.58
C LEU A 141 9.37 31.47 -29.82
N ASN A 142 8.17 31.97 -29.54
CA ASN A 142 7.81 33.39 -29.61
C ASN A 142 8.67 34.18 -28.59
N PRO A 143 9.36 35.28 -28.98
CA PRO A 143 10.35 35.96 -28.14
C PRO A 143 9.82 36.56 -26.83
N ASP A 144 8.51 36.67 -26.65
CA ASP A 144 7.90 37.23 -25.44
C ASP A 144 7.55 36.19 -24.35
N LEU A 145 7.82 34.89 -24.57
CA LEU A 145 7.48 33.85 -23.60
C LEU A 145 8.66 33.55 -22.66
N VAL A 146 8.64 34.13 -21.46
CA VAL A 146 9.64 33.82 -20.42
C VAL A 146 9.22 32.57 -19.64
N LEU A 147 9.79 31.42 -20.00
CA LEU A 147 9.71 30.17 -19.23
C LEU A 147 10.68 30.25 -18.03
N ARG A 148 10.15 30.39 -16.81
CA ARG A 148 10.93 30.15 -15.58
C ARG A 148 10.98 28.65 -15.31
N VAL A 149 12.08 28.03 -15.71
CA VAL A 149 12.35 26.60 -15.50
C VAL A 149 12.99 26.43 -14.11
N GLY A 150 12.41 25.57 -13.27
CA GLY A 150 13.01 25.15 -11.99
C GLY A 150 14.25 24.27 -12.23
N ALA A 151 15.19 24.28 -11.29
CA ALA A 151 16.61 23.89 -11.42
C ALA A 151 16.95 22.44 -11.87
N ASP A 152 16.00 21.62 -12.32
CA ASP A 152 16.23 20.20 -12.61
C ASP A 152 16.12 19.84 -14.10
N PHE A 153 15.99 20.83 -15.00
CA PHE A 153 15.88 20.59 -16.44
C PHE A 153 17.14 21.06 -17.18
N ASN A 154 17.88 20.10 -17.76
CA ASN A 154 18.92 20.37 -18.73
C ASN A 154 18.30 20.56 -20.11
N PHE A 155 18.31 21.78 -20.62
CA PHE A 155 18.01 22.06 -22.03
C PHE A 155 19.31 22.12 -22.83
N THR A 156 19.38 21.37 -23.93
CA THR A 156 20.40 21.53 -24.96
C THR A 156 19.84 22.43 -26.06
N TRP A 157 20.45 23.59 -26.26
CA TRP A 157 20.10 24.51 -27.34
C TRP A 157 21.09 24.34 -28.49
N THR A 158 20.59 24.23 -29.72
CA THR A 158 21.41 24.36 -30.93
C THR A 158 21.00 25.63 -31.66
N TYR A 159 21.86 26.64 -31.65
CA TYR A 159 21.66 27.86 -32.43
C TYR A 159 22.05 27.60 -33.88
N SER A 160 21.09 27.62 -34.79
CA SER A 160 21.34 27.69 -36.23
C SER A 160 21.08 29.12 -36.72
N GLY A 161 21.96 30.04 -36.31
CA GLY A 161 22.10 31.36 -36.92
C GLY A 161 23.10 31.28 -38.06
N LEU A 162 22.66 31.62 -39.28
CA LEU A 162 23.54 31.80 -40.42
C LEU A 162 24.61 32.86 -40.10
N GLN A 163 25.86 32.43 -40.30
CA GLN A 163 27.08 33.22 -40.51
C GLN A 163 27.72 33.91 -39.30
N GLY A 164 28.64 33.17 -38.68
CA GLY A 164 29.95 33.68 -38.27
C GLY A 164 30.21 33.71 -36.76
N GLY A 165 31.13 32.84 -36.30
CA GLY A 165 32.02 33.12 -35.16
C GLY A 165 31.70 32.45 -33.83
N ALA A 166 32.65 31.61 -33.39
CA ALA A 166 32.97 31.17 -32.03
C ALA A 166 31.93 30.36 -31.22
N VAL A 167 32.31 29.13 -30.88
CA VAL A 167 31.69 28.30 -29.83
C VAL A 167 32.27 28.77 -28.49
N GLU A 168 31.44 29.32 -27.61
CA GLU A 168 31.81 29.58 -26.21
C GLU A 168 30.94 28.73 -25.28
N THR A 169 31.58 27.85 -24.53
CA THR A 169 30.95 26.97 -23.54
C THR A 169 30.98 27.68 -22.19
N LEU A 170 29.83 28.12 -21.67
CA LEU A 170 29.71 28.56 -20.29
C LEU A 170 29.04 27.47 -19.44
N LEU A 171 29.84 26.89 -18.54
CA LEU A 171 29.39 26.03 -17.45
C LEU A 171 28.90 26.92 -16.29
N GLY A 172 27.67 26.70 -15.85
CA GLY A 172 27.08 27.25 -14.63
C GLY A 172 25.94 26.37 -14.18
#